data_AF-A0A9P8SW82-F1
#
_entry.id   AF-A0A9P8SW82-F1
#
_cell.length_a   1.000
_cell.length_b   1.000
_cell.length_c   1.000
_cell.angle_alpha   90.00
_cell.angle_beta   90.00
_cell.angle_gamma   90.00
#
_symmetry.space_group_name_H-M   'P 1'
#
loop_
_entity.id
_entity.type
_entity.pdbx_description
1 polymer ?
#
loop_
_entity_poly.entity_id
_entity_poly.type
_entity_poly.pdbx_seq_one_letter_code
_entity_poly.pdbx_strand_id
1 'polypeptide(L)'
;MSAAHLATQVLEIAKMGKGKGPSDDYASSLNLGALFGSILLGMTDGWHNPSCLGLTHLHGARVLFKHWISSNMNLNGTTSVLSSQMKSFLAGIMAYWEAVSSFLKDQPISSLSYLAGVCQQDTAERIQPNPWTGISTPLFIYLAQVGILGRQLSIIRNLSVSTFASGIQSRVQDDLLQQARECERKLYDYQVPPAERIEDTGDDMTPISHLQTVAEIYRLTALLELYRCFPGLFGDSPNELCDEFPSCPKMPPSAKLLPIATSILTLISTLPLDSGAQVLLLIPLMVAGSTLQPTRPGHAQTFIEASWARLCAVMLSLPAQESVYMHWRAFVRHRIKALYGHIGLASVLRALEVVERVWARADLQATANTSAVESEFIHWTDVMVDERLESIFG
;
A
#
# COMPACT_ATOMS: atom_id res chain seq x y z
N MET A 1 -2.12 -12.75 16.81
CA MET A 1 -2.86 -11.68 17.52
C MET A 1 -4.00 -12.34 18.30
N SER A 2 -3.95 -12.33 19.64
CA SER A 2 -4.91 -13.10 20.44
C SER A 2 -6.33 -12.54 20.30
N ALA A 3 -7.28 -13.41 19.95
CA ALA A 3 -8.71 -13.12 19.96
C ALA A 3 -9.19 -12.49 21.28
N ALA A 4 -8.44 -12.67 22.37
CA ALA A 4 -8.71 -12.07 23.67
C ALA A 4 -8.62 -10.53 23.68
N HIS A 5 -7.67 -9.91 22.96
CA HIS A 5 -7.54 -8.45 22.94
C HIS A 5 -8.69 -7.80 22.15
N LEU A 6 -9.02 -8.39 21.00
CA LEU A 6 -10.16 -8.00 20.15
C LEU A 6 -11.49 -8.22 20.88
N ALA A 7 -11.65 -9.34 21.58
CA ALA A 7 -12.82 -9.62 22.42
C ALA A 7 -12.95 -8.62 23.57
N THR A 8 -11.84 -8.20 24.18
CA THR A 8 -11.84 -7.20 25.26
C THR A 8 -12.30 -5.84 24.75
N GLN A 9 -11.79 -5.39 23.59
CA GLN A 9 -12.23 -4.14 22.97
C GLN A 9 -13.73 -4.18 22.60
N VAL A 10 -14.21 -5.31 22.04
CA VAL A 10 -15.63 -5.51 21.70
C VAL A 10 -16.53 -5.55 22.95
N LEU A 11 -16.09 -6.20 24.03
CA LEU A 11 -16.81 -6.23 25.30
C LEU A 11 -16.90 -4.86 25.97
N GLU A 12 -15.84 -4.06 25.92
CA GLU A 12 -15.83 -2.71 26.45
C GLU A 12 -16.75 -1.76 25.65
N ILE A 13 -16.80 -1.89 24.32
CA ILE A 13 -17.79 -1.20 23.47
C ILE A 13 -19.23 -1.57 23.88
N ALA A 14 -19.48 -2.86 24.14
CA ALA A 14 -20.79 -3.34 24.59
C ALA A 14 -21.18 -2.82 25.99
N LYS A 15 -20.19 -2.50 26.85
CA LYS A 15 -20.42 -1.87 28.16
C LYS A 15 -20.71 -0.38 28.04
N MET A 16 -20.04 0.34 27.15
CA MET A 16 -20.32 1.76 26.88
C MET A 16 -21.78 1.98 26.44
N GLY A 17 -22.37 1.04 25.69
CA GLY A 17 -23.77 1.09 25.29
C GLY A 17 -24.81 0.82 26.39
N LYS A 18 -24.41 0.46 27.63
CA LYS A 18 -25.32 0.11 28.73
C LYS A 18 -25.48 1.21 29.81
N GLY A 19 -24.85 2.37 29.66
CA GLY A 19 -25.01 3.50 30.58
C GLY A 19 -26.40 4.16 30.49
N LYS A 20 -27.11 4.28 31.62
CA LYS A 20 -28.40 4.98 31.74
C LYS A 20 -28.19 6.45 32.16
N GLY A 21 -28.33 7.41 31.22
CA GLY A 21 -28.34 8.88 31.43
C GLY A 21 -28.30 9.67 30.10
N PRO A 22 -28.87 10.89 29.96
CA PRO A 22 -29.59 11.28 28.74
C PRO A 22 -28.81 11.95 27.59
N SER A 23 -29.36 11.71 26.39
CA SER A 23 -29.17 12.29 25.04
C SER A 23 -27.82 12.21 24.32
N ASP A 24 -26.73 12.76 24.84
CA ASP A 24 -25.51 12.91 24.01
C ASP A 24 -24.62 11.66 23.98
N ASP A 25 -24.48 10.96 25.12
CA ASP A 25 -23.72 9.71 25.20
C ASP A 25 -24.38 8.57 24.41
N TYR A 26 -25.72 8.54 24.39
CA TYR A 26 -26.47 7.54 23.63
C TYR A 26 -26.36 7.76 22.12
N ALA A 27 -26.44 9.02 21.67
CA ALA A 27 -26.24 9.37 20.26
C ALA A 27 -24.79 9.10 19.81
N SER A 28 -23.81 9.41 20.65
CA SER A 28 -22.39 9.08 20.42
C SER A 28 -22.17 7.57 20.32
N SER A 29 -22.75 6.80 21.24
CA SER A 29 -22.68 5.32 21.23
C SER A 29 -23.38 4.71 20.02
N LEU A 30 -24.52 5.26 19.59
CA LEU A 30 -25.25 4.79 18.41
C LEU A 30 -24.46 5.08 17.12
N ASN A 31 -23.82 6.25 17.02
CA ASN A 31 -22.96 6.61 15.91
C ASN A 31 -21.72 5.71 15.82
N LEU A 32 -21.11 5.36 16.96
CA LEU A 32 -19.99 4.42 17.00
C LEU A 32 -20.42 3.01 16.59
N GLY A 33 -21.59 2.54 17.04
CA GLY A 33 -22.17 1.27 16.62
C GLY A 33 -22.45 1.22 15.10
N ALA A 34 -23.01 2.29 14.54
CA ALA A 34 -23.24 2.41 13.10
C ALA A 34 -21.93 2.45 12.30
N LEU A 35 -20.88 3.08 12.83
CA LEU A 35 -19.55 3.10 12.23
C LEU A 35 -18.97 1.69 12.16
N PHE A 36 -18.99 0.95 13.28
CA PHE A 36 -18.55 -0.44 13.30
C PHE A 36 -19.38 -1.33 12.39
N GLY A 37 -20.70 -1.18 12.39
CA GLY A 37 -21.57 -1.91 11.47
C GLY A 37 -21.20 -1.65 10.01
N SER A 38 -20.94 -0.40 9.64
CA SER A 38 -20.52 -0.02 8.29
C SER A 38 -19.17 -0.64 7.93
N ILE A 39 -18.19 -0.59 8.83
CA ILE A 39 -16.86 -1.20 8.64
C ILE A 39 -16.99 -2.71 8.43
N LEU A 40 -17.66 -3.42 9.34
CA LEU A 40 -17.77 -4.87 9.28
C LEU A 40 -18.52 -5.31 8.02
N LEU A 41 -19.66 -4.71 7.72
CA LEU A 41 -20.42 -5.04 6.50
C LEU A 41 -19.58 -4.76 5.24
N GLY A 42 -18.89 -3.62 5.17
CA GLY A 42 -18.09 -3.28 4.00
C GLY A 42 -16.86 -4.16 3.79
N MET A 43 -16.15 -4.51 4.87
CA MET A 43 -14.95 -5.37 4.80
C MET A 43 -15.31 -6.85 4.53
N THR A 44 -16.50 -7.27 4.94
CA THR A 44 -16.98 -8.65 4.73
C THR A 44 -17.83 -8.84 3.46
N ASP A 45 -18.20 -7.76 2.77
CA ASP A 45 -19.03 -7.78 1.55
C ASP A 45 -18.41 -8.69 0.47
N GLY A 46 -17.08 -8.63 0.34
CA GLY A 46 -16.29 -9.41 -0.62
C GLY A 46 -16.05 -10.88 -0.24
N TRP A 47 -16.43 -11.33 0.96
CA TRP A 47 -16.09 -12.68 1.45
C TRP A 47 -16.80 -13.79 0.66
N HIS A 48 -18.08 -13.57 0.32
CA HIS A 48 -18.86 -14.53 -0.46
C HIS A 48 -18.76 -14.28 -1.96
N ASN A 49 -18.75 -13.02 -2.37
CA ASN A 49 -18.57 -12.61 -3.75
C ASN A 49 -17.44 -11.58 -3.82
N PRO A 50 -16.23 -11.96 -4.26
CA PRO A 50 -15.10 -11.04 -4.28
C PRO A 50 -15.27 -9.83 -5.22
N SER A 51 -16.28 -9.82 -6.10
CA SER A 51 -16.64 -8.65 -6.91
C SER A 51 -17.42 -7.58 -6.12
N CYS A 52 -17.90 -7.89 -4.90
CA CYS A 52 -18.51 -6.91 -4.01
C CYS A 52 -17.41 -6.12 -3.29
N LEU A 53 -17.30 -4.83 -3.61
CA LEU A 53 -16.16 -3.99 -3.19
C LEU A 53 -16.39 -3.23 -1.87
N GLY A 54 -17.60 -3.27 -1.28
CA GLY A 54 -17.90 -2.56 -0.03
C GLY A 54 -17.78 -1.02 -0.08
N LEU A 55 -17.63 -0.39 -1.25
CA LEU A 55 -17.30 1.03 -1.37
C LEU A 55 -18.40 1.99 -0.86
N THR A 56 -19.66 1.55 -0.90
CA THR A 56 -20.80 2.29 -0.33
C THR A 56 -20.70 2.35 1.19
N HIS A 57 -20.34 1.23 1.81
CA HIS A 57 -20.11 1.15 3.25
C HIS A 57 -18.90 1.99 3.68
N LEU A 58 -17.81 2.01 2.88
CA LEU A 58 -16.66 2.88 3.13
C LEU A 58 -17.07 4.35 3.14
N HIS A 59 -17.92 4.77 2.20
CA HIS A 59 -18.44 6.14 2.19
C HIS A 59 -19.21 6.47 3.47
N GLY A 60 -20.11 5.58 3.91
CA GLY A 60 -20.85 5.74 5.17
C GLY A 60 -19.92 5.81 6.38
N ALA A 61 -18.94 4.90 6.46
CA ALA A 61 -17.94 4.85 7.53
C ALA A 61 -17.14 6.15 7.61
N ARG A 62 -16.74 6.74 6.48
CA ARG A 62 -16.06 8.06 6.47
C ARG A 62 -16.92 9.15 7.09
N VAL A 63 -18.20 9.23 6.75
CA VAL A 63 -19.11 10.25 7.27
C VAL A 63 -19.26 10.09 8.78
N LEU A 64 -19.50 8.87 9.24
CA LEU A 64 -19.68 8.54 10.65
C LEU A 64 -18.39 8.80 11.46
N PHE A 65 -17.23 8.43 10.94
CA PHE A 65 -15.96 8.64 11.62
C PHE A 65 -15.57 10.12 11.69
N LYS A 66 -15.79 10.89 10.62
CA LYS A 66 -15.61 12.36 10.64
C LYS A 66 -16.47 13.02 11.71
N HIS A 67 -17.76 12.64 11.75
CA HIS A 67 -18.68 13.12 12.76
C HIS A 67 -18.18 12.76 14.17
N TRP A 68 -17.83 11.48 14.40
CA TRP A 68 -17.33 11.00 15.68
C TRP A 68 -16.06 11.72 16.15
N ILE A 69 -15.07 11.95 15.27
CA ILE A 69 -13.88 12.73 15.62
C ILE A 69 -14.28 14.16 16.01
N SER A 70 -15.13 14.82 15.22
CA SER A 70 -15.52 16.22 15.47
C SER A 70 -16.28 16.39 16.80
N SER A 71 -17.17 15.45 17.14
CA SER A 71 -17.92 15.47 18.40
C SER A 71 -17.02 15.27 19.61
N ASN A 72 -16.03 14.37 19.52
CA ASN A 72 -15.09 14.10 20.63
C ASN A 72 -14.02 15.18 20.82
N MET A 73 -13.70 15.98 19.79
CA MET A 73 -12.78 17.11 19.92
C MET A 73 -13.41 18.31 20.65
N ASN A 74 -14.74 18.46 20.57
CA ASN A 74 -15.48 19.57 21.18
C ASN A 74 -15.79 19.35 22.67
N LEU A 75 -15.62 18.13 23.19
CA LEU A 75 -15.83 17.79 24.60
C LEU A 75 -14.51 17.99 25.38
N ASN A 76 -14.26 19.22 25.81
CA ASN A 76 -13.27 19.67 26.81
C ASN A 76 -12.06 18.75 27.09
N GLY A 77 -10.89 19.09 26.50
CA GLY A 77 -9.54 19.11 27.09
C GLY A 77 -8.88 17.86 27.70
N THR A 78 -9.63 16.89 28.22
CA THR A 78 -9.14 15.65 28.82
C THR A 78 -9.67 14.47 28.03
N THR A 79 -9.01 14.17 26.91
CA THR A 79 -9.24 12.93 26.17
C THR A 79 -8.88 11.76 27.07
N SER A 80 -9.87 10.98 27.52
CA SER A 80 -9.63 9.74 28.24
C SER A 80 -8.68 8.82 27.45
N VAL A 81 -7.83 8.06 28.15
CA VAL A 81 -6.94 7.08 27.51
C VAL A 81 -7.71 6.12 26.61
N LEU A 82 -8.92 5.72 27.03
CA LEU A 82 -9.80 4.85 26.26
C LEU A 82 -10.31 5.49 24.95
N SER A 83 -10.58 6.80 24.94
CA SER A 83 -10.99 7.47 23.70
C SER A 83 -9.81 7.69 22.75
N SER A 84 -8.59 7.85 23.26
CA SER A 84 -7.36 7.87 22.45
C SER A 84 -7.09 6.51 21.79
N GLN A 85 -7.21 5.42 22.54
CA GLN A 85 -7.03 4.06 22.01
C GLN A 85 -8.08 3.72 20.94
N MET A 86 -9.35 4.03 21.21
CA MET A 86 -10.44 3.83 20.25
C MET A 86 -10.21 4.65 18.97
N LYS A 87 -9.75 5.91 19.10
CA LYS A 87 -9.41 6.75 17.96
C LYS A 87 -8.28 6.14 17.14
N SER A 88 -7.22 5.65 17.79
CA SER A 88 -6.11 4.96 17.12
C SER A 88 -6.62 3.73 16.37
N PHE A 89 -7.40 2.88 17.05
CA PHE A 89 -7.99 1.66 16.47
C PHE A 89 -8.79 1.95 15.20
N LEU A 90 -9.78 2.85 15.29
CA LEU A 90 -10.63 3.25 14.16
C LEU A 90 -9.82 3.90 13.04
N ALA A 91 -8.86 4.77 13.38
CA ALA A 91 -7.99 5.39 12.39
C ALA A 91 -7.17 4.35 11.60
N GLY A 92 -6.66 3.32 12.26
CA GLY A 92 -5.95 2.22 11.61
C GLY A 92 -6.84 1.41 10.67
N ILE A 93 -8.04 1.04 11.10
CA ILE A 93 -9.00 0.34 10.23
C ILE A 93 -9.34 1.17 9.00
N MET A 94 -9.65 2.46 9.20
CA MET A 94 -9.97 3.35 8.10
C MET A 94 -8.77 3.51 7.17
N ALA A 95 -7.55 3.70 7.68
CA ALA A 95 -6.33 3.78 6.88
C ALA A 95 -6.09 2.50 6.06
N TYR A 96 -6.25 1.33 6.68
CA TYR A 96 -6.16 0.05 6.01
C TYR A 96 -7.15 -0.05 4.85
N TRP A 97 -8.43 0.23 5.11
CA TRP A 97 -9.49 0.12 4.12
C TRP A 97 -9.33 1.13 2.98
N GLU A 98 -8.90 2.35 3.28
CA GLU A 98 -8.54 3.36 2.27
C GLU A 98 -7.39 2.89 1.39
N ALA A 99 -6.36 2.29 1.97
CA ALA A 99 -5.21 1.78 1.21
C ALA A 99 -5.63 0.71 0.20
N VAL A 100 -6.36 -0.31 0.64
CA VAL A 100 -6.77 -1.43 -0.24
C VAL A 100 -7.85 -1.04 -1.25
N SER A 101 -8.66 -0.01 -0.97
CA SER A 101 -9.71 0.47 -1.90
C SER A 101 -9.25 1.54 -2.88
N SER A 102 -8.14 2.22 -2.60
CA SER A 102 -7.61 3.34 -3.40
C SER A 102 -7.35 2.97 -4.87
N PHE A 103 -6.93 1.74 -5.14
CA PHE A 103 -6.66 1.22 -6.47
C PHE A 103 -7.92 0.97 -7.32
N LEU A 104 -9.10 0.90 -6.68
CA LEU A 104 -10.37 0.59 -7.31
C LEU A 104 -11.21 1.85 -7.56
N LYS A 105 -11.14 2.79 -6.61
CA LYS A 105 -12.04 3.94 -6.54
C LYS A 105 -11.35 5.21 -7.04
N ASP A 106 -11.97 5.86 -8.03
CA ASP A 106 -11.61 7.23 -8.38
C ASP A 106 -12.11 8.22 -7.31
N GLN A 107 -11.18 8.98 -6.73
CA GLN A 107 -11.45 9.99 -5.70
C GLN A 107 -10.27 10.94 -5.56
N PRO A 108 -10.46 12.19 -5.11
CA PRO A 108 -9.34 13.09 -4.84
C PRO A 108 -8.58 12.70 -3.57
N ILE A 109 -7.29 13.03 -3.48
CA ILE A 109 -6.48 12.84 -2.25
C ILE A 109 -7.12 13.51 -1.03
N SER A 110 -7.78 14.66 -1.22
CA SER A 110 -8.48 15.39 -0.15
C SER A 110 -9.57 14.56 0.55
N SER A 111 -10.04 13.47 -0.07
CA SER A 111 -10.95 12.51 0.56
C SER A 111 -10.36 11.84 1.81
N LEU A 112 -9.03 11.76 1.92
CA LEU A 112 -8.27 11.20 3.05
C LEU A 112 -7.96 12.21 4.16
N SER A 113 -8.35 13.49 3.99
CA SER A 113 -8.03 14.57 4.95
C SER A 113 -8.44 14.29 6.39
N TYR A 114 -9.47 13.47 6.61
CA TYR A 114 -9.93 13.07 7.94
C TYR A 114 -8.93 12.20 8.71
N LEU A 115 -7.95 11.61 8.02
CA LEU A 115 -6.85 10.84 8.61
C LEU A 115 -5.56 11.64 8.76
N ALA A 116 -5.51 12.91 8.33
CA ALA A 116 -4.27 13.69 8.32
C ALA A 116 -3.62 13.83 9.72
N GLY A 117 -4.44 13.93 10.78
CA GLY A 117 -3.94 14.00 12.16
C GLY A 117 -3.31 12.71 12.69
N VAL A 118 -3.41 11.60 11.96
CA VAL A 118 -2.83 10.29 12.33
C VAL A 118 -1.36 10.20 11.90
N CYS A 119 -0.95 10.96 10.89
CA CYS A 119 0.43 10.95 10.39
C CYS A 119 1.43 11.69 11.29
N GLN A 120 0.99 12.35 12.36
CA GLN A 120 1.84 13.16 13.26
C GLN A 120 2.39 12.38 14.47
N GLN A 121 2.36 11.04 14.41
CA GLN A 121 2.72 10.14 15.52
C GLN A 121 4.19 10.24 15.99
N ASP A 122 5.06 10.98 15.29
CA ASP A 122 6.46 11.19 15.70
C ASP A 122 6.63 11.83 17.08
N THR A 123 5.61 12.55 17.56
CA THR A 123 5.64 13.26 18.85
C THR A 123 5.30 12.41 20.07
N ALA A 124 4.82 11.17 19.90
CA ALA A 124 4.42 10.32 21.02
C ALA A 124 5.63 9.62 21.66
N GLU A 125 5.75 9.71 23.00
CA GLU A 125 6.81 9.01 23.75
C GLU A 125 6.71 7.49 23.66
N ARG A 126 5.47 6.96 23.58
CA ARG A 126 5.18 5.53 23.38
C ARG A 126 4.15 5.33 22.27
N ILE A 127 4.37 4.30 21.47
CA ILE A 127 3.54 3.92 20.33
C ILE A 127 2.88 2.59 20.64
N GLN A 128 1.56 2.61 20.80
CA GLN A 128 0.77 1.39 20.88
C GLN A 128 0.50 0.86 19.46
N PRO A 129 0.88 -0.40 19.14
CA PRO A 129 0.59 -1.01 17.85
C PRO A 129 -0.91 -1.02 17.55
N ASN A 130 -1.28 -0.57 16.36
CA ASN A 130 -2.65 -0.68 15.89
C ASN A 130 -2.97 -2.13 15.46
N PRO A 131 -4.14 -2.70 15.82
CA PRO A 131 -4.51 -4.06 15.44
C PRO A 131 -4.58 -4.36 13.93
N TRP A 132 -4.78 -3.34 13.09
CA TRP A 132 -4.94 -3.49 11.63
C TRP A 132 -3.72 -3.04 10.85
N THR A 133 -2.99 -2.05 11.34
CA THR A 133 -1.88 -1.43 10.62
C THR A 133 -0.55 -1.54 11.38
N GLY A 134 -0.54 -2.15 12.56
CA GLY A 134 0.64 -2.23 13.43
C GLY A 134 1.17 -0.84 13.76
N ILE A 135 2.47 -0.63 13.54
CA ILE A 135 3.14 0.68 13.67
C ILE A 135 3.14 1.49 12.37
N SER A 136 2.47 0.99 11.32
CA SER A 136 2.58 1.47 9.94
C SER A 136 1.39 2.31 9.49
N THR A 137 0.51 2.76 10.39
CA THR A 137 -0.71 3.52 10.03
C THR A 137 -0.45 4.68 9.05
N PRO A 138 0.60 5.52 9.23
CA PRO A 138 0.93 6.55 8.25
C PRO A 138 1.26 6.01 6.86
N LEU A 139 1.96 4.87 6.78
CA LEU A 139 2.32 4.23 5.51
C LEU A 139 1.09 3.70 4.76
N PHE A 140 0.07 3.20 5.46
CA PHE A 140 -1.20 2.83 4.82
C PHE A 140 -1.92 4.05 4.22
N ILE A 141 -1.87 5.20 4.92
CA ILE A 141 -2.43 6.46 4.39
C ILE A 141 -1.63 6.91 3.16
N TYR A 142 -0.31 6.82 3.18
CA TYR A 142 0.52 7.16 2.03
C TYR A 142 0.27 6.21 0.86
N LEU A 143 0.16 4.90 1.11
CA LEU A 143 -0.21 3.93 0.09
C LEU A 143 -1.57 4.24 -0.53
N ALA A 144 -2.56 4.67 0.27
CA ALA A 144 -3.85 5.13 -0.24
C ALA A 144 -3.72 6.35 -1.16
N GLN A 145 -2.83 7.30 -0.83
CA GLN A 145 -2.53 8.46 -1.70
C GLN A 145 -1.91 8.00 -3.02
N VAL A 146 -0.94 7.08 -2.97
CA VAL A 146 -0.30 6.52 -4.15
C VAL A 146 -1.32 5.80 -5.04
N GLY A 147 -2.19 4.96 -4.47
CA GLY A 147 -3.21 4.24 -5.23
C GLY A 147 -4.23 5.18 -5.88
N ILE A 148 -4.64 6.24 -5.19
CA ILE A 148 -5.49 7.31 -5.77
C ILE A 148 -4.80 7.95 -6.98
N LEU A 149 -3.54 8.37 -6.83
CA LEU A 149 -2.78 9.02 -7.90
C LEU A 149 -2.62 8.09 -9.11
N GLY A 150 -2.27 6.82 -8.87
CA GLY A 150 -2.17 5.81 -9.92
C GLY A 150 -3.49 5.60 -10.66
N ARG A 151 -4.61 5.53 -9.92
CA ARG A 151 -5.95 5.37 -10.50
C ARG A 151 -6.34 6.56 -11.37
N GLN A 152 -6.14 7.78 -10.88
CA GLN A 152 -6.43 9.01 -11.62
C GLN A 152 -5.59 9.10 -12.90
N LEU A 153 -4.31 8.76 -12.82
CA LEU A 153 -3.42 8.75 -13.97
C LEU A 153 -3.84 7.71 -15.01
N SER A 154 -4.20 6.49 -14.60
CA SER A 154 -4.71 5.44 -15.50
C SER A 154 -5.99 5.89 -16.23
N ILE A 155 -6.93 6.53 -15.53
CA ILE A 155 -8.15 7.10 -16.14
C ILE A 155 -7.79 8.16 -17.19
N ILE A 156 -6.89 9.09 -16.86
CA ILE A 156 -6.45 10.14 -17.80
C ILE A 156 -5.79 9.53 -19.03
N ARG A 157 -4.91 8.52 -18.87
CA ARG A 157 -4.25 7.84 -19.99
C ARG A 157 -5.27 7.18 -20.93
N ASN A 158 -6.28 6.52 -20.37
CA ASN A 158 -7.33 5.86 -21.14
C ASN A 158 -8.25 6.87 -21.86
N LEU A 159 -8.48 8.05 -21.26
CA LEU A 159 -9.24 9.13 -21.91
C LEU A 159 -8.46 9.83 -23.03
N SER A 160 -7.11 9.93 -22.96
CA SER A 160 -6.28 10.56 -24.01
C SER A 160 -6.43 9.93 -25.38
N VAL A 161 -6.79 8.65 -25.44
CA VAL A 161 -6.94 7.92 -26.70
C VAL A 161 -8.09 8.52 -27.54
N SER A 162 -8.96 9.36 -26.95
CA SER A 162 -10.23 9.74 -27.56
C SER A 162 -10.49 11.24 -27.84
N THR A 163 -9.66 12.25 -27.51
CA THR A 163 -10.00 13.68 -27.84
C THR A 163 -8.85 14.73 -27.83
N PHE A 164 -9.01 15.76 -28.68
CA PHE A 164 -8.20 17.00 -28.93
C PHE A 164 -7.93 17.96 -27.73
N ALA A 165 -8.01 17.53 -26.46
CA ALA A 165 -7.93 18.42 -25.28
C ALA A 165 -6.55 18.45 -24.58
N SER A 166 -5.46 18.53 -25.35
CA SER A 166 -4.08 18.35 -24.86
C SER A 166 -3.64 19.33 -23.75
N GLY A 167 -4.09 20.59 -23.80
CA GLY A 167 -3.64 21.63 -22.85
C GLY A 167 -4.17 21.49 -21.42
N ILE A 168 -5.43 21.06 -21.27
CA ILE A 168 -6.01 20.79 -19.93
C ILE A 168 -5.43 19.50 -19.37
N GLN A 169 -5.23 18.50 -20.22
CA GLN A 169 -4.65 17.22 -19.84
C GLN A 169 -3.23 17.38 -19.27
N SER A 170 -2.38 18.18 -19.94
CA SER A 170 -1.03 18.47 -19.45
C SER A 170 -1.05 19.05 -18.04
N ARG A 171 -1.90 20.06 -17.79
CA ARG A 171 -1.99 20.70 -16.47
C ARG A 171 -2.43 19.74 -15.36
N VAL A 172 -3.37 18.84 -15.66
CA VAL A 172 -3.83 17.83 -14.69
C VAL A 172 -2.72 16.81 -14.43
N GLN A 173 -1.98 16.39 -15.45
CA GLN A 173 -0.83 15.51 -15.28
C GLN A 173 0.29 16.16 -14.46
N ASP A 174 0.55 17.45 -14.67
CA ASP A 174 1.54 18.22 -13.90
C ASP A 174 1.14 18.32 -12.42
N ASP A 175 -0.14 18.57 -12.12
CA ASP A 175 -0.68 18.58 -10.75
C ASP A 175 -0.56 17.20 -10.08
N LEU A 176 -0.90 16.13 -10.78
CA LEU A 176 -0.71 14.77 -10.28
C LEU A 176 0.77 14.45 -10.01
N LEU A 177 1.67 14.90 -10.88
CA LEU A 177 3.11 14.73 -10.68
C LEU A 177 3.62 15.52 -9.46
N GLN A 178 3.11 16.73 -9.24
CA GLN A 178 3.45 17.52 -8.04
C GLN A 178 2.97 16.82 -6.77
N GLN A 179 1.74 16.30 -6.76
CA GLN A 179 1.20 15.52 -5.64
C GLN A 179 1.98 14.21 -5.42
N ALA A 180 2.44 13.58 -6.49
CA ALA A 180 3.30 12.39 -6.44
C ALA A 180 4.65 12.71 -5.76
N ARG A 181 5.31 13.83 -6.10
CA ARG A 181 6.55 14.26 -5.43
C ARG A 181 6.36 14.48 -3.94
N GLU A 182 5.24 15.08 -3.55
CA GLU A 182 4.93 15.29 -2.13
C GLU A 182 4.69 13.96 -1.40
N CYS A 183 4.09 12.96 -2.06
CA CYS A 183 3.98 11.61 -1.50
C CYS A 183 5.35 10.93 -1.38
N GLU A 184 6.21 11.06 -2.40
CA GLU A 184 7.59 10.54 -2.38
C GLU A 184 8.38 11.11 -1.21
N ARG A 185 8.34 12.43 -1.00
CA ARG A 185 9.01 13.10 0.11
C ARG A 185 8.56 12.55 1.47
N LYS A 186 7.25 12.38 1.68
CA LYS A 186 6.72 11.78 2.92
C LYS A 186 7.21 10.35 3.15
N LEU A 187 7.36 9.57 2.08
CA LEU A 187 7.88 8.20 2.15
C LEU A 187 9.38 8.18 2.47
N TYR A 188 10.17 9.13 1.97
CA TYR A 188 11.58 9.29 2.33
C TYR A 188 11.78 9.76 3.77
N ASP A 189 10.97 10.72 4.21
CA ASP A 189 11.06 11.28 5.57
C ASP A 189 10.57 10.28 6.64
N TYR A 190 9.77 9.28 6.26
CA TYR A 190 9.28 8.27 7.20
C TYR A 190 10.42 7.41 7.76
N GLN A 191 10.50 7.38 9.09
CA GLN A 191 11.41 6.53 9.84
C GLN A 191 10.63 5.46 10.61
N VAL A 192 11.10 4.21 10.53
CA VAL A 192 10.53 3.13 11.32
C VAL A 192 10.83 3.39 12.81
N PRO A 193 9.82 3.41 13.68
CA PRO A 193 10.05 3.65 15.09
C PRO A 193 10.98 2.60 15.71
N PRO A 194 11.90 3.00 16.59
CA PRO A 194 12.79 2.08 17.29
C PRO A 194 12.00 1.25 18.32
N ALA A 195 12.47 0.03 18.62
CA ALA A 195 11.73 -0.95 19.41
C ALA A 195 11.40 -0.47 20.83
N GLU A 196 12.24 0.39 21.40
CA GLU A 196 12.09 0.94 22.75
C GLU A 196 10.89 1.89 22.88
N ARG A 197 10.45 2.48 21.76
CA ARG A 197 9.27 3.35 21.71
C ARG A 197 7.97 2.57 21.47
N ILE A 198 8.04 1.29 21.12
CA ILE A 198 6.88 0.49 20.75
C ILE A 198 6.44 -0.33 21.95
N GLU A 199 5.15 -0.25 22.29
CA GLU A 199 4.59 -1.09 23.34
C GLU A 199 4.56 -2.57 22.90
N ASP A 200 4.65 -3.47 23.89
CA ASP A 200 4.58 -4.90 23.63
C ASP A 200 3.31 -5.26 22.86
N THR A 201 3.47 -6.08 21.81
CA THR A 201 2.37 -6.53 20.96
C THR A 201 1.47 -7.53 21.69
N GLY A 202 1.97 -8.17 22.75
CA GLY A 202 1.26 -9.21 23.49
C GLY A 202 0.95 -10.45 22.66
N ASP A 203 1.70 -10.67 21.58
CA ASP A 203 1.52 -11.75 20.62
C ASP A 203 2.88 -12.28 20.16
N ASP A 204 3.26 -13.46 20.66
CA ASP A 204 4.56 -14.11 20.36
C ASP A 204 4.74 -14.40 18.86
N MET A 205 3.63 -14.54 18.12
CA MET A 205 3.64 -14.76 16.67
C MET A 205 3.81 -13.46 15.88
N THR A 206 3.70 -12.30 16.53
CA THR A 206 3.87 -10.98 15.91
C THR A 206 4.75 -10.09 16.80
N PRO A 207 6.04 -10.43 17.00
CA PRO A 207 6.98 -9.57 17.69
C PRO A 207 7.14 -8.22 17.00
N ILE A 208 7.64 -7.24 17.75
CA ILE A 208 7.91 -5.87 17.28
C ILE A 208 8.76 -5.86 16.00
N SER A 209 9.77 -6.74 15.91
CA SER A 209 10.63 -6.88 14.73
C SER A 209 9.86 -7.23 13.46
N HIS A 210 8.79 -8.03 13.56
CA HIS A 210 7.93 -8.33 12.41
C HIS A 210 7.17 -7.07 11.97
N LEU A 211 6.68 -6.25 12.91
CA LEU A 211 5.99 -4.99 12.59
C LEU A 211 6.93 -3.95 11.96
N GLN A 212 8.18 -3.88 12.41
CA GLN A 212 9.21 -3.03 11.80
C GLN A 212 9.55 -3.50 10.37
N THR A 213 9.63 -4.81 10.15
CA THR A 213 9.83 -5.39 8.82
C THR A 213 8.65 -5.06 7.89
N VAL A 214 7.41 -5.16 8.38
CA VAL A 214 6.20 -4.75 7.64
C VAL A 214 6.24 -3.26 7.30
N ALA A 215 6.69 -2.40 8.21
CA ALA A 215 6.81 -0.97 7.95
C ALA A 215 7.76 -0.69 6.77
N GLU A 216 8.94 -1.32 6.73
CA GLU A 216 9.85 -1.17 5.59
C GLU A 216 9.25 -1.75 4.30
N ILE A 217 8.57 -2.90 4.38
CA ILE A 217 7.86 -3.50 3.24
C ILE A 217 6.85 -2.52 2.65
N TYR A 218 6.01 -1.89 3.47
CA TYR A 218 4.99 -0.95 3.01
C TYR A 218 5.58 0.36 2.49
N ARG A 219 6.66 0.86 3.10
CA ARG A 219 7.40 2.03 2.61
C ARG A 219 7.92 1.79 1.19
N LEU A 220 8.60 0.65 0.98
CA LEU A 220 9.11 0.26 -0.33
C LEU A 220 7.98 -0.06 -1.33
N THR A 221 6.88 -0.66 -0.87
CA THR A 221 5.71 -0.98 -1.72
C THR A 221 5.07 0.30 -2.26
N ALA A 222 4.86 1.30 -1.40
CA ALA A 222 4.30 2.58 -1.82
C ALA A 222 5.24 3.32 -2.78
N LEU A 223 6.55 3.33 -2.53
CA LEU A 223 7.54 3.90 -3.45
C LEU A 223 7.55 3.17 -4.80
N LEU A 224 7.57 1.83 -4.80
CA LEU A 224 7.55 1.03 -6.01
C LEU A 224 6.32 1.36 -6.87
N GLU A 225 5.14 1.38 -6.27
CA GLU A 225 3.90 1.67 -6.98
C GLU A 225 3.86 3.12 -7.51
N LEU A 226 4.36 4.08 -6.73
CA LEU A 226 4.48 5.47 -7.14
C LEU A 226 5.38 5.61 -8.36
N TYR A 227 6.53 4.93 -8.36
CA TYR A 227 7.47 4.94 -9.49
C TYR A 227 6.98 4.24 -10.73
N ARG A 228 6.15 3.20 -10.60
CA ARG A 228 5.47 2.57 -11.73
C ARG A 228 4.48 3.52 -12.38
N CYS A 229 3.75 4.29 -11.56
CA CYS A 229 2.78 5.27 -12.06
C CYS A 229 3.48 6.51 -12.64
N PHE A 230 4.52 7.02 -11.99
CA PHE A 230 5.21 8.27 -12.31
C PHE A 230 6.71 8.03 -12.55
N PRO A 231 7.09 7.43 -13.70
CA PRO A 231 8.49 7.14 -13.98
C PRO A 231 9.37 8.41 -14.04
N GLY A 232 8.77 9.58 -14.30
CA GLY A 232 9.46 10.88 -14.29
C GLY A 232 10.01 11.32 -12.93
N LEU A 233 9.64 10.65 -11.83
CA LEU A 233 10.28 10.87 -10.53
C LEU A 233 11.73 10.34 -10.51
N PHE A 234 12.05 9.34 -11.34
CA PHE A 234 13.41 8.84 -11.52
C PHE A 234 14.26 9.81 -12.35
N GLY A 235 14.71 10.90 -11.75
CA GLY A 235 15.57 11.87 -12.44
C GLY A 235 15.70 13.20 -11.72
N ASP A 236 14.75 13.50 -10.83
CA ASP A 236 14.63 14.79 -10.17
C ASP A 236 15.00 14.75 -8.68
N SER A 237 15.68 13.69 -8.22
CA SER A 237 16.24 13.69 -6.88
C SER A 237 17.25 14.86 -6.78
N PRO A 238 17.01 15.85 -5.90
CA PRO A 238 17.96 16.93 -5.67
C PRO A 238 19.15 16.48 -4.81
N ASN A 239 19.38 15.17 -4.64
CA ASN A 239 20.56 14.68 -3.93
C ASN A 239 21.80 14.87 -4.81
N GLU A 240 22.47 15.98 -4.52
CA GLU A 240 23.84 16.38 -4.89
C GLU A 240 24.90 15.27 -4.70
N LEU A 241 24.58 14.17 -4.01
CA LEU A 241 25.48 13.01 -3.84
C LEU A 241 25.69 12.19 -5.13
N CYS A 242 24.76 12.24 -6.09
CA CYS A 242 24.96 11.63 -7.41
C CYS A 242 25.75 12.54 -8.36
N ASP A 243 25.81 13.84 -8.10
CA ASP A 243 26.61 14.80 -8.88
C ASP A 243 28.13 14.69 -8.59
N GLU A 244 28.51 14.01 -7.49
CA GLU A 244 29.92 13.65 -7.25
C GLU A 244 30.43 12.53 -8.19
N PHE A 245 29.53 11.78 -8.86
CA PHE A 245 29.88 10.73 -9.82
C PHE A 245 29.15 10.91 -11.17
N PRO A 246 29.60 11.86 -12.02
CA PRO A 246 28.98 12.16 -13.34
C PRO A 246 29.05 11.00 -14.37
N SER A 247 29.51 9.82 -13.96
CA SER A 247 29.73 8.65 -14.82
C SER A 247 28.66 7.56 -14.70
N CYS A 248 27.64 7.72 -13.85
CA CYS A 248 26.57 6.72 -13.74
C CYS A 248 25.64 6.83 -14.96
N PRO A 249 25.49 5.78 -15.79
CA PRO A 249 24.57 5.82 -16.92
C PRO A 249 23.16 6.15 -16.43
N LYS A 250 22.46 7.06 -17.13
CA LYS A 250 21.03 7.28 -16.89
C LYS A 250 20.28 5.97 -17.19
N MET A 251 20.08 5.17 -16.15
CA MET A 251 19.39 3.89 -16.27
C MET A 251 17.91 4.13 -16.59
N PRO A 252 17.31 3.29 -17.46
CA PRO A 252 15.89 3.38 -17.71
C PRO A 252 15.12 3.15 -16.40
N PRO A 253 13.97 3.81 -16.20
CA PRO A 253 13.12 3.62 -15.00
C PRO A 253 12.88 2.15 -14.65
N SER A 254 12.68 1.31 -15.66
CA SER A 254 12.49 -0.14 -15.55
C SER A 254 13.62 -0.87 -14.81
N ALA A 255 14.86 -0.44 -14.97
CA ALA A 255 16.02 -1.03 -14.31
C ALA A 255 16.08 -0.76 -12.80
N LYS A 256 15.34 0.25 -12.31
CA LYS A 256 15.27 0.60 -10.89
C LYS A 256 14.11 -0.06 -10.16
N LEU A 257 13.04 -0.45 -10.88
CA LEU A 257 11.84 -1.07 -10.31
C LEU A 257 12.10 -2.49 -9.80
N LEU A 258 12.80 -3.33 -10.57
CA LEU A 258 13.08 -4.72 -10.22
C LEU A 258 13.94 -4.87 -8.94
N PRO A 259 15.00 -4.06 -8.71
CA PRO A 259 15.71 -4.03 -7.43
C PRO A 259 14.81 -3.71 -6.23
N ILE A 260 13.89 -2.75 -6.36
CA ILE A 260 12.95 -2.42 -5.26
C ILE A 260 12.00 -3.60 -5.02
N ALA A 261 11.43 -4.18 -6.08
CA ALA A 261 10.56 -5.34 -5.99
C ALA A 261 11.24 -6.54 -5.32
N THR A 262 12.47 -6.87 -5.72
CA THR A 262 13.23 -7.97 -5.11
C THR A 262 13.64 -7.67 -3.67
N SER A 263 13.89 -6.40 -3.31
CA SER A 263 14.12 -5.99 -1.91
C SER A 263 12.88 -6.20 -1.05
N ILE A 264 11.69 -5.84 -1.54
CA ILE A 264 10.41 -6.11 -0.86
C ILE A 264 10.24 -7.62 -0.63
N LEU A 265 10.46 -8.43 -1.66
CA LEU A 265 10.31 -9.88 -1.56
C LEU A 265 11.36 -10.52 -0.64
N THR A 266 12.56 -9.94 -0.58
CA THR A 266 13.61 -10.35 0.37
C THR A 266 13.18 -10.06 1.80
N LEU A 267 12.64 -8.88 2.10
CA LEU A 267 12.09 -8.58 3.42
C LEU A 267 10.91 -9.48 3.78
N ILE A 268 10.03 -9.79 2.82
CA ILE A 268 8.96 -10.75 3.03
C ILE A 268 9.54 -12.13 3.37
N SER A 269 10.63 -12.55 2.69
CA SER A 269 11.24 -13.86 2.93
C SER A 269 11.75 -14.06 4.36
N THR A 270 12.12 -12.99 5.07
CA THR A 270 12.57 -13.08 6.47
C THR A 270 11.44 -13.27 7.47
N LEU A 271 10.18 -13.02 7.08
CA LEU A 271 9.02 -13.24 7.93
C LEU A 271 8.61 -14.72 7.92
N PRO A 272 8.54 -15.38 9.11
CA PRO A 272 8.05 -16.74 9.26
C PRO A 272 6.61 -16.91 8.77
N LEU A 273 6.26 -18.06 8.17
CA LEU A 273 4.93 -18.32 7.62
C LEU A 273 3.81 -18.33 8.68
N ASP A 274 4.15 -18.60 9.93
CA ASP A 274 3.27 -18.61 11.09
C ASP A 274 3.16 -17.22 11.75
N SER A 275 3.90 -16.22 11.25
CA SER A 275 3.83 -14.84 11.73
C SER A 275 2.43 -14.25 11.52
N GLY A 276 1.87 -13.61 12.54
CA GLY A 276 0.58 -12.92 12.42
C GLY A 276 0.63 -11.74 11.45
N ALA A 277 1.83 -11.20 11.16
CA ALA A 277 2.03 -10.12 10.19
C ALA A 277 1.77 -10.53 8.73
N GLN A 278 1.70 -11.84 8.44
CA GLN A 278 1.51 -12.35 7.07
C GLN A 278 0.22 -11.82 6.42
N VAL A 279 -0.83 -11.58 7.19
CA VAL A 279 -2.12 -11.07 6.68
C VAL A 279 -2.00 -9.70 6.01
N LEU A 280 -0.95 -8.93 6.31
CA LEU A 280 -0.69 -7.62 5.72
C LEU A 280 0.15 -7.69 4.43
N LEU A 281 0.55 -8.88 3.98
CA LEU A 281 1.51 -9.00 2.87
C LEU A 281 0.86 -9.14 1.49
N LEU A 282 -0.47 -9.22 1.39
CA LEU A 282 -1.14 -9.46 0.10
C LEU A 282 -0.87 -8.34 -0.92
N ILE A 283 -1.09 -7.08 -0.56
CA ILE A 283 -0.80 -5.94 -1.46
C ILE A 283 0.70 -5.85 -1.80
N PRO A 284 1.64 -5.90 -0.84
CA PRO A 284 3.07 -5.96 -1.15
C PRO A 284 3.46 -7.08 -2.12
N LEU A 285 2.91 -8.29 -1.93
CA LEU A 285 3.16 -9.44 -2.81
C LEU A 285 2.59 -9.20 -4.22
N MET A 286 1.42 -8.57 -4.33
CA MET A 286 0.84 -8.21 -5.63
C MET A 286 1.69 -7.17 -6.35
N VAL A 287 1.99 -6.04 -5.69
CA VAL A 287 2.73 -4.93 -6.29
C VAL A 287 4.15 -5.37 -6.72
N ALA A 288 4.89 -6.01 -5.81
CA ALA A 288 6.23 -6.51 -6.12
C ALA A 288 6.20 -7.66 -7.13
N GLY A 289 5.28 -8.61 -6.96
CA GLY A 289 5.12 -9.76 -7.85
C GLY A 289 4.77 -9.37 -9.28
N SER A 290 3.83 -8.44 -9.46
CA SER A 290 3.47 -7.91 -10.77
C SER A 290 4.58 -7.09 -11.43
N THR A 291 5.60 -6.66 -10.68
CA THR A 291 6.78 -5.98 -11.23
C THR A 291 7.79 -6.98 -11.83
N LEU A 292 7.70 -8.28 -11.50
CA LEU A 292 8.59 -9.33 -12.02
C LEU A 292 8.27 -9.65 -13.49
N GLN A 293 8.65 -8.75 -14.39
CA GLN A 293 8.42 -8.85 -15.83
C GLN A 293 9.75 -8.96 -16.58
N PRO A 294 9.79 -9.63 -17.75
CA PRO A 294 11.00 -9.69 -18.56
C PRO A 294 11.38 -8.27 -18.99
N THR A 295 12.59 -7.85 -18.64
CA THR A 295 13.17 -6.59 -19.14
C THR A 295 14.26 -6.93 -20.14
N ARG A 296 14.31 -6.20 -21.25
CA ARG A 296 15.43 -6.35 -22.18
C ARG A 296 16.66 -5.69 -21.55
N PRO A 297 17.81 -6.39 -21.49
CA PRO A 297 19.04 -5.71 -21.14
C PRO A 297 19.30 -4.66 -22.21
N GLY A 298 19.12 -3.39 -21.84
CA GLY A 298 19.67 -2.28 -22.62
C GLY A 298 21.14 -2.61 -22.85
N HIS A 299 21.56 -2.65 -24.11
CA HIS A 299 22.94 -2.97 -24.49
C HIS A 299 23.87 -1.82 -24.08
N ALA A 300 24.04 -1.60 -22.79
CA ALA A 300 25.12 -0.81 -22.24
C ALA A 300 26.34 -1.73 -22.03
N GLN A 301 26.75 -2.43 -23.09
CA GLN A 301 28.14 -2.89 -23.21
C GLN A 301 28.98 -1.70 -23.66
N THR A 302 29.03 -0.65 -22.85
CA THR A 302 30.08 0.36 -22.98
C THR A 302 31.27 -0.13 -22.16
N PHE A 303 32.40 -0.26 -22.83
CA PHE A 303 33.72 -0.53 -22.25
C PHE A 303 34.06 0.56 -21.22
N ILE A 304 33.64 0.42 -19.95
CA ILE A 304 33.77 1.48 -18.92
C ILE A 304 35.09 1.45 -18.08
N GLU A 305 36.20 0.82 -18.45
CA GLU A 305 37.29 0.45 -17.46
C GLU A 305 36.81 -0.06 -16.05
N ALA A 306 37.68 -0.61 -15.20
CA ALA A 306 37.21 -1.16 -13.90
C ALA A 306 36.75 -0.02 -12.97
N SER A 307 35.43 0.18 -12.79
CA SER A 307 34.87 1.23 -11.93
C SER A 307 33.70 0.73 -11.07
N TRP A 308 33.47 1.38 -9.91
CA TRP A 308 32.33 1.12 -9.02
C TRP A 308 30.97 1.20 -9.76
N ALA A 309 30.86 2.09 -10.75
CA ALA A 309 29.67 2.22 -11.58
C ALA A 309 29.32 0.93 -12.34
N ARG A 310 30.32 0.15 -12.79
CA ARG A 310 30.06 -1.17 -13.41
C ARG A 310 29.50 -2.16 -12.40
N LEU A 311 30.03 -2.20 -11.19
CA LEU A 311 29.54 -3.09 -10.15
C LEU A 311 28.10 -2.74 -9.79
N CYS A 312 27.78 -1.46 -9.61
CA CYS A 312 26.42 -0.99 -9.40
C CYS A 312 25.48 -1.38 -10.55
N ALA A 313 25.91 -1.21 -11.80
CA ALA A 313 25.12 -1.60 -12.96
C ALA A 313 24.86 -3.11 -13.00
N VAL A 314 25.88 -3.93 -12.70
CA VAL A 314 25.73 -5.39 -12.60
C VAL A 314 24.73 -5.73 -11.49
N MET A 315 24.90 -5.20 -10.27
CA MET A 315 24.01 -5.46 -9.14
C MET A 315 22.56 -5.09 -9.44
N LEU A 316 22.32 -3.94 -10.07
CA LEU A 316 20.98 -3.48 -10.45
C LEU A 316 20.37 -4.31 -11.60
N SER A 317 21.20 -4.95 -12.43
CA SER A 317 20.75 -5.84 -13.51
C SER A 317 20.46 -7.27 -13.05
N LEU A 318 20.97 -7.71 -11.89
CA LEU A 318 20.75 -9.07 -11.38
C LEU A 318 19.25 -9.44 -11.27
N PRO A 319 18.37 -8.57 -10.75
CA PRO A 319 16.93 -8.83 -10.71
C PRO A 319 16.26 -9.04 -12.07
N ALA A 320 16.85 -8.52 -13.15
CA ALA A 320 16.34 -8.67 -14.51
C ALA A 320 16.69 -10.02 -15.15
N GLN A 321 17.60 -10.80 -14.56
CA GLN A 321 17.96 -12.11 -15.05
C GLN A 321 16.78 -13.08 -14.96
N GLU A 322 16.59 -13.89 -16.01
CA GLU A 322 15.46 -14.82 -16.11
C GLU A 322 15.35 -15.78 -14.93
N SER A 323 16.46 -16.42 -14.55
CA SER A 323 16.50 -17.32 -13.40
C SER A 323 16.09 -16.62 -12.09
N VAL A 324 16.47 -15.36 -11.92
CA VAL A 324 16.22 -14.59 -10.70
C VAL A 324 14.76 -14.16 -10.61
N TYR A 325 14.20 -13.52 -11.65
CA TYR A 325 12.79 -13.13 -11.57
C TYR A 325 11.86 -14.36 -11.55
N MET A 326 12.21 -15.47 -12.24
CA MET A 326 11.44 -16.71 -12.18
C MET A 326 11.44 -17.33 -10.78
N HIS A 327 12.58 -17.31 -10.07
CA HIS A 327 12.64 -17.72 -8.67
C HIS A 327 11.67 -16.89 -7.81
N TRP A 328 11.68 -15.57 -7.97
CA TRP A 328 10.79 -14.69 -7.23
C TRP A 328 9.31 -14.85 -7.62
N ARG A 329 8.99 -15.15 -8.88
CA ARG A 329 7.62 -15.50 -9.30
C ARG A 329 7.13 -16.76 -8.59
N ALA A 330 7.97 -17.79 -8.49
CA ALA A 330 7.66 -19.01 -7.75
C ALA A 330 7.45 -18.73 -6.25
N PHE A 331 8.31 -17.91 -5.67
CA PHE A 331 8.18 -17.44 -4.28
C PHE A 331 6.85 -16.71 -4.05
N VAL A 332 6.51 -15.71 -4.87
CA VAL A 332 5.24 -14.95 -4.75
C VAL A 332 4.04 -15.89 -4.82
N ARG A 333 4.02 -16.80 -5.81
CA ARG A 333 2.95 -17.81 -5.93
C ARG A 333 2.83 -18.67 -4.67
N HIS A 334 3.95 -19.13 -4.12
CA HIS A 334 3.96 -19.93 -2.90
C HIS A 334 3.42 -19.13 -1.71
N ARG A 335 3.86 -17.89 -1.53
CA ARG A 335 3.43 -17.02 -0.41
C ARG A 335 1.95 -16.67 -0.49
N ILE A 336 1.42 -16.31 -1.68
CA ILE A 336 -0.02 -16.03 -1.82
C ILE A 336 -0.86 -17.29 -1.55
N LYS A 337 -0.43 -18.48 -2.02
CA LYS A 337 -1.11 -19.74 -1.70
C LYS A 337 -1.06 -20.08 -0.21
N ALA A 338 0.06 -19.81 0.45
CA ALA A 338 0.17 -19.96 1.90
C ALA A 338 -0.81 -19.00 2.62
N LEU A 339 -0.89 -17.73 2.21
CA LEU A 339 -1.88 -16.79 2.75
C LEU A 339 -3.31 -17.28 2.56
N TYR A 340 -3.64 -17.82 1.39
CA TYR A 340 -4.95 -18.40 1.16
C TYR A 340 -5.24 -19.57 2.11
N GLY A 341 -4.25 -20.42 2.39
CA GLY A 341 -4.38 -21.51 3.37
C GLY A 341 -4.69 -21.02 4.80
N HIS A 342 -4.23 -19.83 5.17
CA HIS A 342 -4.50 -19.24 6.49
C HIS A 342 -5.82 -18.45 6.54
N ILE A 343 -6.12 -17.69 5.48
CA ILE A 343 -7.23 -16.72 5.45
C ILE A 343 -8.51 -17.32 4.86
N GLY A 344 -8.41 -18.19 3.85
CA GLY A 344 -9.54 -18.86 3.21
C GLY A 344 -10.42 -17.98 2.30
N LEU A 345 -10.04 -16.73 2.06
CA LEU A 345 -10.84 -15.79 1.24
C LEU A 345 -10.53 -15.91 -0.25
N ALA A 346 -11.58 -15.90 -1.06
CA ALA A 346 -11.47 -15.99 -2.52
C ALA A 346 -10.75 -14.78 -3.16
N SER A 347 -10.77 -13.62 -2.50
CA SER A 347 -10.01 -12.43 -2.91
C SER A 347 -8.50 -12.69 -2.99
N VAL A 348 -7.96 -13.56 -2.13
CA VAL A 348 -6.54 -13.95 -2.14
C VAL A 348 -6.20 -14.75 -3.41
N LEU A 349 -7.10 -15.61 -3.86
CA LEU A 349 -6.91 -16.35 -5.12
C LEU A 349 -7.05 -15.44 -6.33
N ARG A 350 -7.95 -14.46 -6.29
CA ARG A 350 -8.03 -13.44 -7.35
C ARG A 350 -6.78 -12.58 -7.43
N ALA A 351 -6.17 -12.23 -6.30
CA ALA A 351 -4.88 -11.55 -6.28
C ALA A 351 -3.80 -12.36 -7.01
N LEU A 352 -3.75 -13.68 -6.76
CA LEU A 352 -2.84 -14.58 -7.49
C LEU A 352 -3.16 -14.58 -8.99
N GLU A 353 -4.43 -14.66 -9.37
CA GLU A 353 -4.85 -14.65 -10.77
C GLU A 353 -4.43 -13.36 -11.49
N VAL A 354 -4.61 -12.20 -10.86
CA VAL A 354 -4.17 -10.90 -11.40
C VAL A 354 -2.66 -10.93 -11.66
N VAL A 355 -1.86 -11.37 -10.68
CA VAL A 355 -0.40 -11.43 -10.81
C VAL A 355 0.02 -12.39 -11.94
N GLU A 356 -0.61 -13.55 -12.05
CA GLU A 356 -0.32 -14.53 -13.11
C GLU A 356 -0.71 -14.01 -14.50
N ARG A 357 -1.81 -13.25 -14.62
CA ARG A 357 -2.21 -12.61 -15.87
C ARG A 357 -1.27 -11.49 -16.28
N VAL A 358 -0.75 -10.71 -15.33
CA VAL A 358 0.32 -9.74 -15.60
C VAL A 358 1.54 -10.45 -16.18
N TRP A 359 1.98 -11.57 -15.57
CA TRP A 359 3.11 -12.35 -16.08
C TRP A 359 2.84 -12.91 -17.48
N ALA A 360 1.66 -13.51 -17.71
CA ALA A 360 1.30 -14.08 -19.00
C ALA A 360 1.32 -13.02 -20.12
N ARG A 361 0.73 -11.84 -19.88
CA ARG A 361 0.74 -10.75 -20.86
C ARG A 361 2.16 -10.20 -21.09
N ALA A 362 2.98 -10.08 -20.03
CA ALA A 362 4.34 -9.56 -20.14
C ALA A 362 5.25 -10.52 -20.92
N ASP A 363 5.11 -11.82 -20.70
CA ASP A 363 5.87 -12.86 -21.40
C ASP A 363 5.47 -12.93 -22.89
N LEU A 364 4.17 -12.77 -23.20
CA LEU A 364 3.69 -12.63 -24.58
C LEU A 364 4.24 -11.37 -25.26
N GLN A 365 4.25 -10.23 -24.56
CA GLN A 365 4.82 -8.99 -25.10
C GLN A 365 6.33 -9.11 -25.36
N ALA A 366 7.06 -9.80 -24.47
CA ALA A 366 8.50 -10.02 -24.63
C ALA A 366 8.85 -10.92 -25.83
N THR A 367 8.00 -11.91 -26.13
CA THR A 367 8.16 -12.82 -27.29
C THR A 367 7.71 -12.20 -28.61
N ALA A 368 6.65 -11.39 -28.59
CA ALA A 368 6.08 -10.76 -29.80
C ALA A 368 6.87 -9.54 -30.29
N ASN A 369 7.48 -8.75 -29.40
CA ASN A 369 8.14 -7.50 -29.78
C ASN A 369 9.50 -7.77 -30.46
N THR A 370 9.58 -7.90 -31.77
CA THR A 370 10.86 -7.99 -32.50
C THR A 370 11.59 -6.65 -32.66
N SER A 371 10.97 -5.53 -32.26
CA SER A 371 11.51 -4.17 -32.38
C SER A 371 12.31 -3.72 -31.14
N ALA A 372 13.24 -2.78 -31.34
CA ALA A 372 14.15 -2.24 -30.30
C ALA A 372 13.48 -1.26 -29.31
N VAL A 373 12.16 -1.12 -29.31
CA VAL A 373 11.44 -0.20 -28.41
C VAL A 373 11.23 -0.88 -27.06
N GLU A 374 11.60 -0.20 -25.97
CA GLU A 374 11.34 -0.68 -24.61
C GLU A 374 9.82 -0.91 -24.45
N SER A 375 9.48 -2.11 -24.02
CA SER A 375 8.09 -2.49 -23.75
C SER A 375 7.65 -1.84 -22.44
N GLU A 376 6.54 -1.12 -22.48
CA GLU A 376 5.91 -0.57 -21.27
C GLU A 376 5.54 -1.71 -20.31
N PHE A 377 5.80 -1.53 -19.02
CA PHE A 377 5.43 -2.50 -17.99
C PHE A 377 3.92 -2.63 -17.91
N ILE A 378 3.44 -3.87 -17.81
CA ILE A 378 2.02 -4.14 -17.64
C ILE A 378 1.62 -3.82 -16.20
N HIS A 379 0.69 -2.89 -16.02
CA HIS A 379 0.21 -2.53 -14.69
C HIS A 379 -0.85 -3.51 -14.20
N TRP A 380 -0.78 -3.87 -12.92
CA TRP A 380 -1.68 -4.88 -12.35
C TRP A 380 -3.11 -4.36 -12.20
N THR A 381 -3.29 -3.07 -11.96
CA THR A 381 -4.62 -2.44 -11.90
C THR A 381 -5.32 -2.44 -13.25
N ASP A 382 -4.59 -2.31 -14.34
CA ASP A 382 -5.17 -2.34 -15.69
C ASP A 382 -5.61 -3.76 -16.04
N VAL A 383 -4.78 -4.77 -15.72
CA VAL A 383 -5.16 -6.20 -15.84
C VAL A 383 -6.39 -6.53 -15.00
N MET A 384 -6.46 -6.00 -13.77
CA MET A 384 -7.60 -6.19 -12.89
C MET A 384 -8.91 -5.66 -13.50
N VAL A 385 -8.88 -4.48 -14.11
CA VAL A 385 -10.05 -3.89 -14.79
C VAL A 385 -10.40 -4.67 -16.07
N ASP A 386 -9.41 -4.97 -16.91
CA ASP A 386 -9.61 -5.65 -18.20
C ASP A 386 -10.20 -7.05 -18.02
N GLU A 387 -9.73 -7.80 -17.03
CA GLU A 387 -10.15 -9.18 -16.75
C GLU A 387 -11.35 -9.26 -15.80
N ARG A 388 -11.89 -8.12 -15.35
CA ARG A 388 -12.99 -8.02 -14.37
C ARG A 388 -12.70 -8.74 -13.05
N LEU A 389 -11.46 -8.60 -12.58
CA LEU A 389 -10.95 -9.20 -11.35
C LEU A 389 -10.92 -8.21 -10.18
N GLU A 390 -11.66 -7.09 -10.27
CA GLU A 390 -11.73 -6.10 -9.20
C GLU A 390 -12.19 -6.76 -7.89
N SER A 391 -11.40 -6.58 -6.84
CA SER A 391 -11.64 -7.13 -5.51
C SER A 391 -10.91 -6.30 -4.46
N ILE A 392 -11.46 -6.26 -3.25
CA ILE A 392 -10.74 -5.69 -2.10
C ILE A 392 -9.72 -6.74 -1.64
N PHE A 393 -8.44 -6.41 -1.78
CA PHE A 393 -7.33 -7.28 -1.40
C PHE A 393 -6.83 -6.93 -0.01
N GLY A 394 -7.68 -7.16 0.99
CA GLY A 394 -7.41 -6.94 2.41
C GLY A 394 -8.47 -7.54 3.31
#